data_AF-A0A8H7LBK0-F1
#
_entry.id   AF-A0A8H7LBK0-F1
#
_cell.length_a   1.000
_cell.length_b   1.000
_cell.length_c   1.000
_cell.angle_alpha   90.00
_cell.angle_beta   90.00
_cell.angle_gamma   90.00
#
_symmetry.space_group_name_H-M   'P 1'
#
loop_
_entity.id
_entity.type
_entity.pdbx_description
1 polymer ?
#
loop_
_entity_poly.entity_id
_entity_poly.type
_entity_poly.pdbx_seq_one_letter_code
_entity_poly.pdbx_strand_id
1 'polypeptide(L)'
;MAPSTKQILSLYRQLLSKAAKFDNYNFREYSKRKVHDSFKEHKDLKDEKLITAFYNEGVNNLALLTRQTTISQMFTVEKLVVEPLKSHQ
;
A
#
# COMPACT_ATOMS: atom_id res chain seq x y z
N MET A 1 14.26 -17.99 8.93
CA MET A 1 14.60 -17.95 7.49
C MET A 1 14.12 -16.65 6.91
N ALA A 2 14.98 -15.97 6.14
CA ALA A 2 14.58 -14.75 5.45
C ALA A 2 13.51 -15.04 4.38
N PRO A 3 12.57 -14.10 4.14
CA PRO A 3 11.58 -14.24 3.08
C PRO A 3 12.25 -14.24 1.70
N SER A 4 11.74 -15.09 0.80
CA SER A 4 12.22 -15.15 -0.58
C SER A 4 11.83 -13.90 -1.38
N THR A 5 12.57 -13.60 -2.45
CA THR A 5 12.25 -12.51 -3.39
C THR A 5 10.82 -12.59 -3.91
N LYS A 6 10.30 -13.80 -4.15
CA LYS A 6 8.91 -14.02 -4.59
C LYS A 6 7.90 -13.58 -3.53
N GLN A 7 8.15 -13.88 -2.26
CA GLN A 7 7.30 -13.44 -1.15
C GLN A 7 7.32 -11.91 -0.99
N ILE A 8 8.50 -11.29 -1.07
CA ILE A 8 8.66 -9.84 -0.98
C ILE A 8 7.89 -9.14 -2.12
N LEU A 9 8.05 -9.60 -3.37
CA LEU A 9 7.33 -9.04 -4.52
C LEU A 9 5.81 -9.31 -4.45
N SER A 10 5.39 -10.44 -3.88
CA SER A 10 3.98 -10.71 -3.63
C SER A 10 3.39 -9.72 -2.64
N LEU A 11 4.08 -9.49 -1.52
CA LEU A 11 3.67 -8.51 -0.50
C LEU A 11 3.59 -7.09 -1.07
N TYR A 12 4.57 -6.69 -1.88
CA TYR A 12 4.56 -5.39 -2.57
C TYR A 12 3.30 -5.19 -3.42
N ARG A 13 2.94 -6.17 -4.25
CA ARG A 13 1.74 -6.11 -5.10
C ARG A 13 0.47 -6.08 -4.27
N GLN A 14 0.41 -6.84 -3.18
CA GLN A 14 -0.75 -6.85 -2.27
C GLN A 14 -0.93 -5.48 -1.61
N LEU A 15 0.15 -4.86 -1.12
CA LEU A 15 0.12 -3.52 -0.53
C LEU A 15 -0.36 -2.47 -1.53
N LEU A 16 0.19 -2.45 -2.74
CA LEU A 16 -0.26 -1.54 -3.81
C LEU A 16 -1.73 -1.76 -4.19
N SER A 17 -2.15 -3.03 -4.27
CA SER A 17 -3.54 -3.37 -4.59
C SER A 17 -4.51 -2.87 -3.51
N LYS A 18 -4.15 -2.99 -2.22
CA LYS A 18 -4.96 -2.44 -1.13
C LYS A 18 -4.96 -0.92 -1.11
N ALA A 19 -3.78 -0.30 -1.28
CA ALA A 19 -3.66 1.16 -1.33
C ALA A 19 -4.51 1.77 -2.46
N ALA A 20 -4.62 1.11 -3.62
CA ALA A 20 -5.43 1.57 -4.75
C ALA A 20 -6.95 1.56 -4.47
N LYS A 21 -7.41 0.85 -3.43
CA LYS A 21 -8.84 0.70 -3.10
C LYS A 21 -9.39 1.76 -2.15
N PHE A 22 -8.55 2.68 -1.65
CA PHE A 22 -9.04 3.84 -0.93
C PHE A 22 -9.89 4.70 -1.85
N ASP A 23 -11.07 5.11 -1.38
CA ASP A 23 -11.95 6.01 -2.14
C ASP A 23 -11.41 7.44 -2.15
N ASN A 24 -10.92 7.91 -1.00
CA ASN A 24 -10.30 9.21 -0.88
C ASN A 24 -8.99 9.29 -1.68
N TYR A 25 -8.89 10.28 -2.58
CA TYR A 25 -7.73 10.50 -3.44
C TYR A 25 -6.42 10.64 -2.67
N ASN A 26 -6.40 11.46 -1.62
CA ASN A 26 -5.17 11.73 -0.87
C ASN A 26 -4.64 10.47 -0.20
N PHE A 27 -5.52 9.67 0.42
CA PHE A 27 -5.11 8.42 1.06
C PHE A 27 -4.66 7.37 0.05
N ARG A 28 -5.34 7.27 -1.10
CA ARG A 28 -4.94 6.39 -2.19
C ARG A 28 -3.54 6.72 -2.71
N GLU A 29 -3.30 7.97 -3.09
CA GLU A 29 -2.02 8.37 -3.69
C GLU A 29 -0.88 8.43 -2.67
N TYR A 30 -1.15 8.87 -1.44
CA TYR A 30 -0.16 8.80 -0.35
C TYR A 30 0.25 7.35 -0.07
N SER A 31 -0.70 6.45 0.11
CA SER A 31 -0.41 5.05 0.45
C SER A 31 0.36 4.35 -0.67
N LYS A 32 -0.02 4.57 -1.94
CA LYS A 32 0.71 4.05 -3.11
C LYS A 32 2.16 4.53 -3.13
N ARG A 33 2.38 5.83 -2.97
CA ARG A 33 3.71 6.44 -2.95
C ARG A 33 4.54 5.91 -1.78
N LYS A 34 4.00 5.87 -0.56
CA LYS A 34 4.71 5.37 0.61
C LYS A 34 5.15 3.91 0.46
N VAL A 35 4.29 3.06 -0.11
CA VAL A 35 4.63 1.66 -0.42
C VAL A 35 5.75 1.61 -1.45
N HIS A 36 5.64 2.36 -2.55
CA HIS A 36 6.68 2.39 -3.59
C HIS A 36 8.04 2.88 -3.04
N ASP A 37 8.05 3.99 -2.32
CA ASP A 37 9.27 4.62 -1.83
C ASP A 37 9.95 3.75 -0.77
N SER A 38 9.20 3.13 0.15
CA SER A 38 9.76 2.23 1.16
C SER A 38 10.44 1.00 0.54
N PHE A 39 9.83 0.38 -0.47
CA PHE A 39 10.45 -0.76 -1.17
C PHE A 39 11.66 -0.33 -2.01
N LYS A 40 11.63 0.87 -2.59
CA LYS A 40 12.75 1.40 -3.37
C LYS A 40 13.95 1.75 -2.48
N GLU A 41 13.70 2.35 -1.32
CA GLU A 41 14.71 2.70 -0.31
C GLU A 41 15.48 1.47 0.19
N HIS A 42 14.78 0.35 0.39
CA HIS A 42 15.36 -0.88 0.93
C HIS A 42 15.69 -1.95 -0.12
N LYS A 43 15.71 -1.61 -1.42
CA LYS A 43 15.89 -2.57 -2.52
C LYS A 43 17.21 -3.35 -2.44
N ASP A 44 18.29 -2.67 -2.06
CA ASP A 44 19.65 -3.23 -2.06
C ASP A 44 20.09 -3.74 -0.67
N LEU A 45 19.14 -3.86 0.27
CA LEU A 45 19.38 -4.37 1.62
C LEU A 45 19.82 -5.85 1.55
N LYS A 46 20.92 -6.19 2.27
CA LYS A 46 21.50 -7.54 2.29
C LYS A 46 21.40 -8.24 3.65
N ASP A 47 21.09 -7.50 4.71
CA ASP A 47 20.97 -8.08 6.05
C ASP A 47 19.64 -8.84 6.19
N GLU A 48 19.74 -10.17 6.31
CA GLU A 48 18.60 -11.07 6.45
C GLU A 48 17.69 -10.74 7.65
N LYS A 49 18.26 -10.26 8.76
CA LYS A 49 17.47 -9.90 9.95
C LYS A 49 16.61 -8.67 9.67
N LEU A 50 17.19 -7.65 9.04
CA LEU A 50 16.47 -6.44 8.66
C LEU A 50 15.44 -6.73 7.57
N ILE A 51 15.77 -7.54 6.56
CA ILE A 51 14.80 -7.98 5.54
C ILE A 51 13.60 -8.66 6.19
N THR A 52 13.85 -9.56 7.15
CA THR A 52 12.78 -10.27 7.86
C THR A 52 11.93 -9.30 8.70
N ALA A 53 12.56 -8.34 9.38
CA ALA A 53 11.87 -7.32 10.16
C ALA A 53 10.95 -6.46 9.29
N PHE A 54 11.46 -5.91 8.18
CA PHE A 54 10.67 -5.09 7.25
C PHE A 54 9.57 -5.89 6.56
N TYR A 55 9.82 -7.17 6.25
CA TYR A 55 8.77 -8.04 5.71
C TYR A 55 7.61 -8.21 6.70
N ASN A 56 7.91 -8.48 7.96
CA ASN A 56 6.89 -8.60 9.00
C ASN A 56 6.15 -7.28 9.24
N GLU A 57 6.86 -6.15 9.21
CA GLU A 57 6.24 -4.83 9.24
C GLU A 57 5.29 -4.63 8.04
N GLY A 58 5.72 -5.01 6.83
CA GLY A 58 4.90 -4.97 5.63
C GLY A 58 3.64 -5.83 5.72
N VAL A 59 3.72 -7.02 6.34
CA VAL A 59 2.55 -7.88 6.61
C VAL A 59 1.59 -7.19 7.58
N ASN A 60 2.09 -6.56 8.64
CA ASN A 60 1.26 -5.78 9.57
C ASN A 60 0.60 -4.59 8.87
N ASN A 61 1.36 -3.88 8.03
CA ASN A 61 0.88 -2.76 7.23
C ASN A 61 -0.19 -3.19 6.21
N LEU A 62 -0.09 -4.40 5.65
CA LEU A 62 -1.11 -4.95 4.77
C LEU A 62 -2.44 -5.17 5.51
N ALA A 63 -2.38 -5.70 6.74
CA ALA A 63 -3.56 -5.87 7.58
C ALA A 63 -4.16 -4.51 7.98
N LEU A 64 -3.32 -3.52 8.28
CA LEU A 64 -3.75 -2.15 8.58
C LEU A 64 -4.42 -1.48 7.37
N LEU A 65 -3.77 -1.50 6.20
CA LEU A 65 -4.34 -0.95 4.97
C LEU A 65 -5.67 -1.59 4.66
N THR A 66 -5.78 -2.92 4.81
CA THR A 66 -7.06 -3.62 4.58
C THR A 66 -8.17 -3.08 5.48
N ARG A 67 -7.92 -2.90 6.78
CA ARG A 67 -8.91 -2.33 7.72
C ARG A 67 -9.27 -0.89 7.35
N GLN A 68 -8.26 -0.06 7.09
CA GLN A 68 -8.46 1.36 6.78
C GLN A 68 -9.21 1.56 5.46
N THR A 69 -8.91 0.75 4.44
CA THR A 69 -9.64 0.76 3.18
C THR A 69 -11.11 0.35 3.38
N THR A 70 -11.37 -0.69 4.16
CA THR A 70 -12.75 -1.11 4.47
C THR A 70 -13.53 0.00 5.17
N ILE A 71 -12.93 0.68 6.17
CA ILE A 71 -13.56 1.81 6.85
C ILE A 71 -13.80 2.98 5.89
N SER A 72 -12.82 3.30 5.03
CA SER A 72 -12.97 4.36 4.03
C SER A 72 -14.14 4.10 3.07
N GLN A 73 -14.44 2.84 2.76
CA GLN A 73 -15.55 2.46 1.90
C GLN A 73 -16.91 2.51 2.62
N MET A 74 -16.92 2.38 3.95
CA MET A 74 -18.13 2.55 4.77
C MET A 74 -18.51 4.03 4.92
N PHE A 75 -17.53 4.92 4.92
CA PHE A 75 -17.71 6.37 5.08
C PHE A 75 -17.13 7.10 3.87
N THR A 76 -17.83 6.98 2.74
CA THR A 76 -17.43 7.67 1.51
C THR A 76 -17.52 9.19 1.71
N VAL A 77 -16.49 9.89 1.21
CA VAL A 77 -16.44 11.35 1.21
C VAL A 77 -16.68 11.86 -0.21
N GLU A 78 -17.17 13.10 -0.31
CA GLU A 78 -17.27 13.78 -1.60
C GLU A 78 -15.90 13.87 -2.26
N LYS A 79 -15.89 13.75 -3.58
CA LYS A 79 -14.66 13.82 -4.37
C LYS A 79 -14.06 15.22 -4.29
N LEU A 80 -12.73 15.27 -4.29
CA LEU A 80 -12.02 16.55 -4.32
C LEU A 80 -12.15 17.20 -5.71
N VAL A 81 -12.05 18.53 -5.78
CA VAL A 81 -12.05 19.32 -7.03
C VAL A 81 -10.95 18.93 -8.02
N VAL A 82 -9.87 18.30 -7.53
CA VAL A 82 -8.76 17.80 -8.35
C VAL A 82 -9.02 16.44 -8.98
N GLU A 83 -10.11 15.75 -8.60
CA GLU A 83 -10.47 14.47 -9.17
C GLU A 83 -11.24 14.66 -10.49
N PRO A 84 -10.97 13.83 -11.52
CA PRO A 84 -11.70 13.92 -12.77
C PRO A 84 -13.19 13.66 -12.53
N LEU A 85 -14.02 14.55 -13.08
CA LEU A 85 -15.46 14.36 -13.15
C LEU A 85 -15.73 13.05 -13.91
N LYS A 86 -16.71 12.26 -13.45
CA LYS A 86 -17.17 11.11 -14.24
C LYS A 86 -17.62 11.68 -15.59
N SER A 87 -17.03 11.22 -16.68
CA SER A 87 -17.53 11.55 -18.02
C SER A 87 -19.02 11.22 -18.03
N HIS A 88 -19.86 12.20 -18.34
CA HIS A 88 -21.24 11.90 -18.72
C HIS A 88 -21.14 11.01 -19.97
N GLN A 89 -21.53 9.74 -19.82
CA GLN A 89 -21.79 8.84 -20.94
C GLN A 89 -23.27 8.96 -21.29
#